data_AF-A0A7C2LCX3-F1
#
_entry.id   AF-A0A7C2LCX3-F1
#
_cell.length_a   1.000
_cell.length_b   1.000
_cell.length_c   1.000
_cell.angle_alpha   90.00
_cell.angle_beta   90.00
_cell.angle_gamma   90.00
#
_symmetry.space_group_name_H-M   'P 1'
#
loop_
_entity.id
_entity.type
_entity.pdbx_description
1 polymer ?
#
loop_
_entity_poly.entity_id
_entity_poly.type
_entity_poly.pdbx_seq_one_letter_code
_entity_poly.pdbx_strand_id
1 'polypeptide(L)' 'MTSRLTTEAFGNTVAQWGSNANPYRFAGAWGYRDDGDAGLLHVGARYYDPQVGRFISRDAV' A
#
# COMPACT_ATOMS: atom_id res chain seq x y z
N MET A 1 19.03 -8.09 -6.31
CA MET A 1 17.81 -8.51 -7.04
C MET A 1 16.78 -7.40 -6.96
N THR A 2 16.29 -6.92 -8.10
CA THR A 2 15.23 -5.90 -8.16
C THR A 2 13.87 -6.58 -8.04
N SER A 3 13.00 -6.06 -7.17
CA SER A 3 11.59 -6.48 -7.11
C SER A 3 10.75 -5.53 -7.95
N ARG A 4 9.68 -6.04 -8.58
CA ARG A 4 8.69 -5.25 -9.32
C ARG A 4 7.31 -5.53 -8.77
N LEU A 5 6.61 -4.46 -8.41
CA LEU A 5 5.20 -4.49 -8.00
C LEU A 5 4.36 -3.80 -9.08
N THR A 6 3.32 -4.48 -9.55
CA THR A 6 2.32 -3.92 -10.46
C THR A 6 0.99 -3.83 -9.71
N THR A 7 0.41 -2.65 -9.68
CA THR A 7 -0.89 -2.40 -9.02
C THR A 7 -1.89 -1.85 -10.01
N GLU A 8 -3.17 -1.98 -9.69
CA GLU A 8 -4.21 -1.20 -10.35
C GLU A 8 -4.27 0.24 -9.80
N ALA A 9 -5.27 1.02 -10.26
CA ALA A 9 -5.39 2.44 -9.99
C ALA A 9 -5.46 2.79 -8.49
N PHE A 10 -6.07 1.94 -7.66
CA PHE A 10 -6.22 2.14 -6.22
C PHE A 10 -5.23 1.32 -5.37
N GLY A 11 -4.23 0.70 -5.99
CA GLY A 11 -3.14 0.08 -5.25
C GLY A 11 -3.32 -1.41 -4.91
N ASN A 12 -4.40 -2.07 -5.33
CA ASN A 12 -4.46 -3.53 -5.24
C ASN A 12 -3.37 -4.15 -6.11
N THR A 13 -2.70 -5.17 -5.57
CA THR A 13 -1.60 -5.85 -6.27
C THR A 13 -2.14 -6.76 -7.36
N VAL A 14 -1.73 -6.50 -8.60
CA VAL A 14 -2.06 -7.32 -9.77
C VAL A 14 -0.98 -8.38 -10.01
N ALA A 15 0.28 -8.00 -9.81
CA ALA A 15 1.42 -8.91 -9.94
C ALA A 15 2.60 -8.44 -9.11
N GLN A 16 3.38 -9.39 -8.61
CA GLN A 16 4.66 -9.14 -7.94
C GLN A 16 5.71 -10.10 -8.49
N TRP A 17 6.89 -9.56 -8.82
CA TRP A 17 8.05 -10.32 -9.26
C TRP A 17 9.24 -10.05 -8.35
N GLY A 18 9.87 -11.13 -7.89
CA GLY A 18 10.94 -11.06 -6.88
C GLY A 18 10.39 -10.95 -5.45
N SER A 19 11.19 -11.42 -4.50
CA SER A 19 10.85 -11.44 -3.07
C SER A 19 11.81 -10.55 -2.29
N ASN A 20 11.91 -9.28 -2.68
CA ASN A 20 12.56 -8.28 -1.83
C ASN A 20 11.51 -7.76 -0.85
N ALA A 21 11.82 -7.76 0.43
CA ALA A 21 10.98 -7.27 1.51
C ALA A 21 10.91 -5.74 1.50
N ASN A 22 10.33 -5.16 0.44
CA ASN A 22 10.05 -3.74 0.38
C ASN A 22 8.68 -3.47 1.04
N PRO A 23 8.64 -2.80 2.20
CA PRO A 23 7.38 -2.50 2.87
C PRO A 23 6.63 -1.35 2.18
N TYR A 24 7.29 -0.54 1.34
CA TYR A 24 6.63 0.54 0.61
C TYR A 24 6.06 0.03 -0.72
N ARG A 25 4.75 0.15 -0.90
CA ARG A 25 3.99 -0.44 -2.03
C ARG A 25 3.49 0.66 -2.98
N PHE A 26 2.22 0.57 -3.40
CA PHE A 26 1.51 1.61 -4.14
C PHE A 26 1.73 2.97 -3.49
N ALA A 27 2.09 4.00 -4.27
CA ALA A 27 2.40 5.34 -3.75
C ALA A 27 3.43 5.35 -2.61
N GLY A 28 4.35 4.39 -2.56
CA GLY A 28 5.33 4.23 -1.48
C GLY A 28 6.23 5.45 -1.24
N ALA A 29 6.51 6.24 -2.29
CA ALA A 29 7.22 7.53 -2.17
C ALA A 29 6.48 8.56 -1.30
N TRP A 30 5.17 8.39 -1.14
CA TRP A 30 4.28 9.22 -0.30
C TRP A 30 3.94 8.54 1.04
N GLY A 31 4.70 7.51 1.42
CA GLY A 31 4.62 6.90 2.74
C GLY A 31 3.65 5.73 2.88
N TYR A 32 3.04 5.25 1.78
CA TYR A 32 2.14 4.11 1.78
C TYR A 32 2.92 2.81 2.03
N ARG A 33 2.81 2.33 3.27
CA ARG A 33 3.53 1.17 3.78
C ARG A 33 2.57 0.02 4.07
N ASP A 34 2.93 -1.18 3.63
CA ASP A 34 2.26 -2.42 4.01
C ASP A 34 2.96 -3.00 5.25
N ASP A 35 2.19 -3.12 6.35
CA ASP A 35 2.66 -3.68 7.62
C ASP A 35 2.39 -5.20 7.73
N GLY A 36 1.74 -5.81 6.72
CA GLY A 36 1.67 -7.27 6.52
C GLY A 36 0.42 -7.99 7.02
N ASP A 37 -0.38 -7.38 7.89
CA ASP A 37 -1.42 -8.12 8.64
C ASP A 37 -2.86 -7.94 8.12
N ALA A 38 -3.17 -6.79 7.53
CA ALA A 38 -4.56 -6.37 7.29
C ALA A 38 -4.91 -6.10 5.82
N GLY A 39 -3.94 -6.19 4.89
CA GLY A 39 -4.13 -5.72 3.51
C GLY A 39 -4.33 -4.21 3.39
N LEU A 40 -4.08 -3.46 4.47
CA LEU A 40 -4.16 -2.02 4.55
C LEU A 40 -2.77 -1.40 4.36
N LEU A 41 -2.74 -0.18 3.84
CA LEU A 41 -1.54 0.63 3.75
C LEU A 41 -1.55 1.69 4.85
N HIS A 42 -0.56 1.66 5.72
CA HIS A 42 -0.33 2.70 6.71
C HIS A 42 0.24 3.95 6.02
N VAL A 43 -0.40 5.10 6.26
CA VAL A 43 -0.04 6.40 5.68
C VAL A 43 -0.12 7.48 6.78
N GLY A 44 1.03 7.80 7.37
CA GLY A 44 1.12 8.84 8.41
C GLY A 44 0.28 8.48 9.64
N ALA A 45 -0.88 9.12 9.80
CA ALA A 45 -1.80 8.90 10.92
C ALA A 45 -3.03 8.04 10.57
N ARG A 46 -3.13 7.55 9.32
CA ARG A 46 -4.31 6.84 8.82
C ARG A 46 -3.96 5.55 8.10
N TYR A 47 -4.92 4.65 8.01
CA TYR A 47 -4.84 3.46 7.16
C TYR A 47 -5.71 3.63 5.92
N TYR A 48 -5.14 3.27 4.77
CA TYR A 48 -5.78 3.24 3.47
C TYR A 48 -6.12 1.80 3.08
N ASP A 49 -7.34 1.58 2.58
CA ASP A 49 -7.81 0.30 2.06
C ASP A 49 -7.79 0.34 0.51
N PRO A 50 -6.86 -0.39 -0.13
CA PRO A 50 -6.79 -0.49 -1.58
C PRO A 50 -8.00 -1.19 -2.22
N GLN A 51 -8.69 -2.08 -1.49
CA GLN A 51 -9.83 -2.84 -2.03
C GLN A 51 -11.04 -1.93 -2.28
N VAL A 52 -11.22 -0.92 -1.43
CA VAL A 52 -12.32 0.07 -1.54
C VAL A 52 -11.83 1.43 -2.04
N GLY A 53 -10.52 1.64 -2.10
CA GLY A 53 -9.88 2.84 -2.62
C GLY A 53 -9.99 4.07 -1.71
N ARG A 54 -10.01 3.90 -0.39
CA ARG A 54 -10.18 5.02 0.57
C ARG A 54 -9.52 4.79 1.92
N PHE A 55 -9.34 5.87 2.68
CA PHE A 55 -8.99 5.78 4.10
C PHE A 55 -10.13 5.18 4.92
N ILE A 56 -9.78 4.35 5.90
CA ILE A 56 -10.75 3.71 6.81
C ILE A 56 -11.16 4.65 7.96
N SER A 57 -10.46 5.77 8.13
CA SER A 57 -10.79 6.82 9.08
C SER A 57 -11.04 8.13 8.35
N ARG A 58 -11.86 8.99 8.97
CA ARG A 58 -11.98 10.40 8.54
C ARG A 58 -10.64 11.11 8.72
N ASP A 59 -10.47 12.21 7.99
CA ASP A 59 -9.38 13.13 8.24
C ASP A 59 -9.48 13.69 9.66
N ALA A 60 -8.35 13.97 10.27
CA ALA A 60 -8.25 14.40 11.66
C ALA A 60 -8.23 15.93 11.76
N VAL A 61 -9.06 16.63 10.96
CA VAL A 61 -9.26 18.08 11.01
C VAL A 61 -10.68 18.40 10.52
#